data_AF-A0A6S6SYB6-F1
#
_entry.id   AF-A0A6S6SYB6-F1
#
_cell.length_a   1.000
_cell.length_b   1.000
_cell.length_c   1.000
_cell.angle_alpha   90.00
_cell.angle_beta   90.00
_cell.angle_gamma   90.00
#
_symmetry.space_group_name_H-M   'P 1'
#
loop_
_entity.id
_entity.type
_entity.pdbx_description
1 polymer ?
#
loop_
_entity_poly.entity_id
_entity_poly.type
_entity_poly.pdbx_seq_one_letter_code
_entity_poly.pdbx_strand_id
1 'polypeptide(L)' 'MKKFIFISLLVLSSLLFAEEDNNHSQHPLIQKFDKDKDGQIFYKEAPEELQDDFCQYDVNQDAYLDEVEIEAIGRETSNK' A
#
# COMPACT_ATOMS: atom_id res chain seq x y z
N MET A 1 -17.57 -41.58 -17.51
CA MET A 1 -16.26 -41.62 -16.81
C MET A 1 -15.70 -40.21 -16.76
N LYS A 2 -15.04 -39.87 -15.64
CA LYS A 2 -14.59 -38.52 -15.30
C LYS A 2 -13.42 -38.07 -16.19
N LYS A 3 -13.52 -36.83 -16.74
CA LYS A 3 -12.57 -35.69 -16.84
C LYS A 3 -11.13 -36.01 -17.32
N PHE A 4 -10.49 -35.25 -18.22
CA PHE A 4 -9.80 -33.98 -17.92
C PHE A 4 -9.61 -33.14 -19.19
N ILE A 5 -10.23 -31.96 -19.24
CA ILE A 5 -9.92 -30.92 -20.22
C ILE A 5 -8.64 -30.22 -19.76
N PHE A 6 -7.55 -30.36 -20.52
CA PHE A 6 -6.23 -29.77 -20.29
C PHE A 6 -6.13 -28.31 -20.78
N ILE A 7 -7.00 -27.41 -20.29
CA ILE A 7 -6.87 -25.98 -20.55
C ILE A 7 -7.05 -25.21 -19.24
N SER A 8 -6.11 -25.39 -18.31
CA SER A 8 -6.15 -24.75 -16.98
C SER A 8 -4.84 -24.04 -16.61
N LEU A 9 -4.09 -23.50 -17.57
CA LEU A 9 -2.85 -22.77 -17.24
C LEU A 9 -2.79 -21.32 -17.73
N LEU A 10 -3.77 -20.84 -18.52
CA LEU A 10 -3.77 -19.46 -19.04
C LEU A 10 -4.70 -18.51 -18.26
N VAL A 11 -5.56 -19.06 -17.38
CA VAL A 11 -6.52 -18.25 -16.58
C VAL A 11 -5.97 -17.90 -15.20
N LEU A 12 -4.81 -18.43 -14.79
CA LEU A 12 -4.24 -18.12 -13.48
C LEU A 12 -3.53 -16.76 -13.40
N SER A 13 -3.20 -16.14 -14.55
CA SER A 13 -2.51 -14.83 -14.54
C SER A 13 -3.45 -13.66 -14.25
N SER A 14 -4.75 -13.80 -14.52
CA SER A 14 -5.75 -12.74 -14.30
C SER A 14 -6.39 -12.80 -12.91
N LEU A 15 -6.14 -13.87 -12.12
CA LEU A 15 -6.64 -13.98 -10.74
C LEU A 15 -5.63 -13.50 -9.69
N LEU A 16 -4.48 -12.99 -10.12
CA LEU A 16 -3.43 -12.43 -9.25
C LEU A 16 -3.40 -10.89 -9.25
N PHE A 17 -4.44 -10.25 -9.77
CA PHE A 17 -4.66 -8.83 -9.51
C PHE A 17 -5.54 -8.73 -8.27
N ALA A 18 -4.87 -8.31 -7.20
CA ALA A 18 -5.33 -8.16 -5.84
C ALA A 18 -6.72 -7.56 -5.73
N GLU A 19 -7.43 -7.95 -4.67
CA GLU A 19 -8.51 -7.18 -4.08
C GLU A 19 -8.08 -5.71 -3.98
N GLU A 20 -8.59 -4.86 -4.87
CA GLU A 20 -8.49 -3.42 -4.72
C GLU A 20 -9.53 -3.06 -3.66
N ASP A 21 -9.05 -2.69 -2.46
CA ASP A 21 -9.91 -2.32 -1.34
C ASP A 21 -10.62 -0.99 -1.68
N ASN A 22 -11.83 -1.12 -2.20
CA ASN A 22 -12.65 -0.04 -2.72
C ASN A 22 -13.41 0.70 -1.60
N ASN A 23 -12.79 1.05 -0.47
CA ASN A 23 -13.39 2.03 0.44
C ASN A 23 -12.41 2.58 1.47
N HIS A 24 -11.68 3.65 1.11
CA HIS A 24 -10.90 4.38 2.10
C HIS A 24 -11.13 5.88 1.96
N SER A 25 -11.52 6.50 3.06
CA SER A 25 -11.34 7.93 3.23
C SER A 25 -9.84 8.15 3.41
N GLN A 26 -9.10 8.14 2.29
CA GLN A 26 -7.64 8.18 2.25
C GLN A 26 -7.11 9.22 3.24
N HIS A 27 -6.17 8.83 4.08
CA HIS A 27 -5.54 9.75 5.02
C HIS A 27 -5.05 11.02 4.28
N PRO A 28 -5.17 12.23 4.86
CA PRO A 28 -4.78 13.47 4.18
C PRO A 28 -3.31 13.49 3.69
N LEU A 29 -2.44 12.68 4.30
CA LEU A 29 -1.06 12.49 3.85
C LEU A 29 -0.98 11.68 2.55
N ILE A 30 -1.73 10.58 2.43
CA ILE A 30 -1.78 9.76 1.20
C ILE A 30 -2.26 10.65 0.07
N GLN A 31 -3.38 11.36 0.25
CA GLN A 31 -3.93 12.26 -0.78
C GLN A 31 -2.95 13.34 -1.27
N LYS A 32 -1.95 13.69 -0.45
CA LYS A 32 -0.98 14.73 -0.76
C LYS A 32 0.27 14.20 -1.46
N PHE A 33 0.69 12.97 -1.14
CA PHE A 33 1.98 12.44 -1.54
C PHE A 33 1.90 11.23 -2.46
N ASP A 34 0.79 10.48 -2.48
CA ASP A 34 0.52 9.37 -3.39
C ASP A 34 0.40 9.89 -4.84
N LYS A 35 1.49 9.76 -5.64
CA LYS A 35 1.53 10.30 -7.01
C LYS A 35 1.02 9.28 -8.02
N ASP A 36 1.28 8.01 -7.80
CA ASP A 36 0.86 6.93 -8.68
C ASP A 36 -0.56 6.40 -8.40
N LYS A 37 -1.15 6.84 -7.29
CA LYS A 37 -2.54 6.56 -6.86
C LYS A 37 -2.76 5.11 -6.48
N ASP A 38 -1.75 4.49 -5.87
CA ASP A 38 -1.83 3.11 -5.39
C ASP A 38 -2.42 3.00 -3.97
N GLY A 39 -2.72 4.13 -3.32
CA GLY A 39 -3.27 4.18 -1.97
C GLY A 39 -2.22 4.09 -0.86
N GLN A 40 -0.94 4.16 -1.21
CA GLN A 40 0.19 4.11 -0.30
C GLN A 40 1.18 5.25 -0.66
N ILE A 41 2.23 5.43 0.13
CA ILE A 41 3.29 6.39 -0.17
C ILE A 41 4.60 5.65 -0.34
N PHE A 42 5.16 5.69 -1.54
CA PHE A 42 6.51 5.17 -1.78
C PHE A 42 7.58 6.11 -1.19
N TYR A 43 8.73 5.57 -0.77
CA TYR A 43 9.86 6.35 -0.22
C TYR A 43 10.23 7.62 -1.02
N LYS A 44 10.20 7.58 -2.35
CA LYS A 44 10.53 8.75 -3.20
C LYS A 44 9.39 9.74 -3.37
N GLU A 45 8.18 9.34 -2.99
CA GLU A 45 6.99 10.19 -3.01
C GLU A 45 6.83 10.96 -1.70
N ALA A 46 7.32 10.37 -0.60
CA ALA A 46 7.41 10.99 0.71
C ALA A 46 8.21 12.31 0.69
N PRO A 47 7.84 13.30 1.51
CA PRO A 47 8.65 14.50 1.72
C PRO A 47 9.96 14.18 2.46
N GLU A 48 10.96 15.08 2.37
CA GLU A 48 12.28 14.90 3.00
C GLU A 48 12.19 14.59 4.50
N GLU A 49 11.32 15.31 5.22
CA GLU A 49 11.06 15.08 6.66
C GLU A 49 10.57 13.66 6.97
N LEU A 50 9.80 13.05 6.06
CA LEU A 50 9.29 11.68 6.22
C LEU A 50 10.29 10.65 5.71
N GLN A 51 11.17 11.01 4.76
CA GLN A 51 12.20 10.12 4.24
C GLN A 51 13.25 9.77 5.30
N ASP A 52 13.63 10.73 6.14
CA ASP A 52 14.61 10.52 7.21
C ASP A 52 14.15 9.47 8.23
N ASP A 53 12.84 9.49 8.54
CA ASP A 53 12.22 8.58 9.50
C ASP A 53 11.44 7.44 8.82
N PHE A 54 11.52 7.30 7.48
CA PHE A 54 10.69 6.36 6.71
C PHE A 54 10.80 4.93 7.24
N CYS A 55 12.03 4.45 7.46
CA CYS A 55 12.30 3.11 7.98
C CYS A 55 11.79 2.88 9.41
N GLN A 56 11.44 3.94 10.16
CA GLN A 56 10.83 3.81 11.48
C GLN A 56 9.33 3.56 11.38
N TYR A 57 8.71 4.03 10.30
CA TYR A 57 7.27 3.96 10.06
C TYR A 57 6.87 2.81 9.13
N ASP A 58 7.76 2.41 8.23
CA ASP A 58 7.66 1.20 7.40
C ASP A 58 7.97 -0.02 8.27
N VAL A 59 6.96 -0.47 9.02
CA VAL A 59 7.08 -1.57 10.00
C VAL A 59 7.20 -2.90 9.26
N ASN A 60 6.52 -3.02 8.12
CA ASN A 60 6.48 -4.24 7.32
C ASN A 60 7.70 -4.38 6.38
N GLN A 61 8.49 -3.32 6.21
CA GLN A 61 9.70 -3.21 5.39
C GLN A 61 9.46 -3.44 3.90
N ASP A 62 8.30 -3.03 3.37
CA ASP A 62 7.95 -3.18 1.96
C ASP A 62 8.32 -1.97 1.10
N ALA A 63 8.90 -0.93 1.71
CA ALA A 63 9.26 0.35 1.11
C ALA A 63 8.08 1.29 0.75
N TYR A 64 6.89 0.99 1.28
CA TYR A 64 5.69 1.80 1.20
C TYR A 64 5.22 2.18 2.61
N LEU A 65 4.38 3.21 2.69
CA LEU A 65 3.63 3.51 3.89
C LEU A 65 2.15 3.39 3.56
N ASP A 66 1.49 2.41 4.18
CA ASP A 66 0.06 2.19 4.05
C ASP A 66 -0.77 3.10 4.99
N GLU A 67 -2.11 3.06 4.92
CA GLU A 67 -2.94 3.87 5.82
C GLU A 67 -2.68 3.57 7.30
N VAL A 68 -2.45 2.31 7.67
CA VAL A 68 -2.27 1.90 9.06
C VAL A 68 -0.98 2.48 9.62
N GLU A 69 0.10 2.40 8.85
CA GLU A 69 1.40 2.98 9.19
C GLU A 69 1.33 4.51 9.27
N ILE A 70 0.63 5.15 8.33
CA ILE A 70 0.41 6.59 8.31
C ILE A 70 -0.46 7.06 9.47
N GLU A 71 -1.47 6.29 9.88
CA GLU A 71 -2.30 6.60 11.03
C GLU A 71 -1.46 6.57 12.33
N ALA A 72 -0.49 5.65 12.44
CA ALA A 72 0.44 5.61 13.56
C ALA A 72 1.30 6.88 13.63
N ILE A 73 1.81 7.38 12.50
CA ILE A 73 2.57 8.63 12.40
C ILE A 73 1.74 9.82 12.91
N GLY A 74 0.48 9.92 12.48
CA GLY A 74 -0.43 11.00 12.89
C GLY A 74 -0.69 11.02 14.40
N ARG A 75 -0.78 9.85 15.04
CA ARG A 75 -0.96 9.74 16.50
C ARG A 75 0.31 10.11 17.28
N GLU A 76 1.49 9.75 16.78
CA GLU A 76 2.75 10.05 17.45
C GLU A 76 3.07 11.55 17.44
N THR A 77 2.87 12.21 16.30
CA THR A 77 3.09 13.67 16.16
C THR A 77 2.13 14.51 16.99
N SER A 78 0.92 14.00 17.29
CA SER A 78 -0.04 14.69 18.17
C SER A 78 0.30 14.62 19.66
N ASN A 79 1.21 13.73 20.08
CA ASN A 79 1.53 13.49 21.49
C ASN A 79 2.88 14.10 21.92
N LYS A 80 3.49 14.93 21.05
CA LYS A 80 4.77 15.62 21.24
C LYS A 80 4.56 17.12 21.42
#